data_AF-A0A846E0Y3-F1
#
_entry.id   AF-A0A846E0Y3-F1
#
_cell.length_a   1.000
_cell.length_b   1.000
_cell.length_c   1.000
_cell.angle_alpha   90.00
_cell.angle_beta   90.00
_cell.angle_gamma   90.00
#
_symmetry.space_group_name_H-M   'P 1'
#
loop_
_entity.id
_entity.type
_entity.pdbx_description
1 polymer ?
#
loop_
_entity_poly.entity_id
_entity_poly.type
_entity_poly.pdbx_seq_one_letter_code
_entity_poly.pdbx_strand_id
1 'polypeptide(L)'
;MTQTIDFLSHLNPSQRLAVEHFCGPLLVVAGAGSGKTRALTYRIANLILQHRVDPENILAVTFTNKAAREMKERIEKLFAQQLSASFTGKPWEALNPDEQTRVRSRIYKTYIKPLWVGTFHALCAKILRFDINKYKDEKGRSWNQNFSIFDESDAQSLVKQIVTQQLNLDDKKFNHKSVRYAISNAKNQGLSPQEFERSQPNYRGRTIAQVYSLYQDKLAENNALDFDDLILVPVQLFQQNEQILAYWHRKFCHILVDEYQDTNRT
;
A
#
# COMPACT_ATOMS: atom_id res chain seq x y z
N MET A 1 2.35 4.30 41.11
CA MET A 1 2.30 3.14 40.19
C MET A 1 0.97 3.19 39.46
N THR A 2 0.93 3.73 38.24
CA THR A 2 -0.28 3.63 37.39
C THR A 2 -0.43 2.16 37.02
N GLN A 3 -1.50 1.51 37.49
CA GLN A 3 -1.87 0.19 37.01
C GLN A 3 -2.13 0.29 35.51
N THR A 4 -1.17 -0.10 34.69
CA THR A 4 -1.39 -0.31 33.27
C THR A 4 -2.32 -1.51 33.17
N ILE A 5 -3.61 -1.26 32.91
CA ILE A 5 -4.56 -2.33 32.66
C ILE A 5 -3.99 -3.17 31.51
N ASP A 6 -3.86 -4.48 31.71
CA ASP A 6 -3.46 -5.39 30.63
C ASP A 6 -4.58 -5.41 29.58
N PHE A 7 -4.47 -4.56 28.57
CA PHE A 7 -5.44 -4.49 27.49
C PHE A 7 -5.46 -5.76 26.64
N LEU A 8 -4.49 -6.68 26.81
CA LEU A 8 -4.46 -7.99 26.16
C LEU A 8 -5.28 -9.05 26.90
N SER A 9 -5.79 -8.76 28.09
CA SER A 9 -6.57 -9.70 28.92
C SER A 9 -7.81 -10.29 28.24
N HIS A 10 -8.36 -9.60 27.24
CA HIS A 10 -9.53 -10.04 26.48
C HIS A 10 -9.19 -10.89 25.24
N LEU A 11 -7.92 -11.24 25.02
CA LEU A 11 -7.47 -12.08 23.91
C LEU A 11 -7.38 -13.55 24.34
N ASN A 12 -7.73 -14.46 23.42
CA ASN A 12 -7.45 -15.87 23.65
C ASN A 12 -5.94 -16.15 23.56
N PRO A 13 -5.43 -17.32 24.02
CA PRO A 13 -4.00 -17.61 24.04
C PRO A 13 -3.31 -17.47 22.68
N SER A 14 -3.93 -17.93 21.60
CA SER A 14 -3.37 -17.84 20.24
C SER A 14 -3.30 -16.40 19.72
N GLN A 15 -4.33 -15.60 19.99
CA GLN A 15 -4.35 -14.17 19.66
C GLN A 15 -3.29 -13.41 20.47
N ARG A 16 -3.16 -13.72 21.76
CA ARG A 16 -2.15 -13.12 22.64
C ARG A 16 -0.74 -13.41 22.13
N LEU A 17 -0.45 -14.67 21.79
CA LEU A 17 0.83 -15.06 21.19
C LEU A 17 1.13 -14.27 19.91
N ALA A 18 0.14 -14.13 19.04
CA ALA A 18 0.27 -13.34 17.80
C ALA A 18 0.46 -11.83 18.06
N VAL A 19 -0.06 -11.29 19.15
CA VAL A 19 0.06 -9.87 19.52
C VAL A 19 1.37 -9.57 20.24
N GLU A 20 1.84 -10.48 21.09
CA GLU A 20 3.07 -10.34 21.89
C GLU A 20 4.34 -10.64 21.09
N HIS A 21 4.24 -11.37 19.97
CA HIS A 21 5.40 -11.64 19.11
C HIS A 21 6.06 -10.35 18.63
N PHE A 22 7.34 -10.14 18.94
CA PHE A 22 8.01 -8.87 18.68
C PHE A 22 8.88 -8.87 17.42
N CYS A 23 9.81 -9.82 17.30
CA CYS A 23 10.84 -9.86 16.26
C CYS A 23 10.77 -11.13 15.41
N GLY A 24 11.19 -11.03 14.15
CA GLY A 24 11.20 -12.15 13.19
C GLY A 24 9.92 -12.29 12.36
N PRO A 25 9.90 -13.24 11.42
CA PRO A 25 8.73 -13.54 10.61
C PRO A 25 7.66 -14.28 11.43
N LEU A 26 6.40 -13.88 11.28
CA LEU A 26 5.24 -14.54 11.89
C LEU A 26 4.14 -14.73 10.84
N LEU A 27 3.66 -15.96 10.69
CA LEU A 27 2.47 -16.28 9.90
C LEU A 27 1.31 -16.63 10.84
N VAL A 28 0.22 -15.88 10.73
CA VAL A 28 -1.02 -16.16 11.48
C VAL A 28 -2.05 -16.76 10.54
N VAL A 29 -2.29 -18.06 10.65
CA VAL A 29 -3.34 -18.76 9.90
C VAL A 29 -4.62 -18.77 10.71
N ALA A 30 -5.70 -18.21 10.15
CA ALA A 30 -6.92 -17.98 10.90
C ALA A 30 -8.17 -18.03 10.02
N GLY A 31 -9.15 -18.84 10.44
CA GLY A 31 -10.44 -18.98 9.75
C GLY A 31 -11.29 -17.71 9.76
N ALA A 32 -12.44 -17.74 9.08
CA ALA A 32 -13.43 -16.67 9.15
C ALA A 32 -13.92 -16.47 10.61
N GLY A 33 -14.16 -15.21 11.01
CA GLY A 33 -14.68 -14.90 12.36
C GLY A 33 -13.70 -15.07 13.52
N SER A 34 -12.48 -15.55 13.31
CA SER A 34 -11.47 -15.81 14.36
C SER A 34 -10.82 -14.55 14.97
N GLY A 35 -11.18 -13.36 14.49
CA GLY A 35 -10.66 -12.09 15.00
C GLY A 35 -9.30 -11.69 14.43
N LYS A 36 -8.95 -12.08 13.20
CA LYS A 36 -7.70 -11.67 12.49
C LYS A 36 -7.41 -10.18 12.58
N THR A 37 -8.35 -9.37 12.12
CA THR A 37 -8.23 -7.90 12.14
C THR A 37 -8.08 -7.37 13.57
N ARG A 38 -8.75 -8.00 14.55
CA ARG A 38 -8.59 -7.64 15.97
C ARG A 38 -7.15 -7.90 16.43
N ALA A 39 -6.60 -9.08 16.13
CA ALA A 39 -5.21 -9.40 16.45
C ALA A 39 -4.22 -8.41 15.82
N LEU A 40 -4.40 -8.03 14.54
CA LEU A 40 -3.53 -7.03 13.89
C LEU A 40 -3.59 -5.66 14.58
N THR A 41 -4.79 -5.16 14.91
CA THR A 41 -4.95 -3.87 15.59
C THR A 41 -4.33 -3.86 16.99
N TYR A 42 -4.49 -4.96 17.74
CA TYR A 42 -3.90 -5.11 19.08
C TYR A 42 -2.38 -5.28 19.00
N ARG A 43 -1.87 -5.93 17.96
CA ARG A 43 -0.43 -6.05 17.69
C ARG A 43 0.21 -4.68 17.47
N ILE A 44 -0.38 -3.84 16.60
CA ILE A 44 0.11 -2.47 16.38
C ILE A 44 0.09 -1.66 17.69
N ALA A 45 -0.99 -1.78 18.47
CA ALA A 45 -1.09 -1.14 19.77
C ALA A 45 -0.03 -1.63 20.76
N ASN A 46 0.25 -2.93 20.79
CA ASN A 46 1.26 -3.53 21.66
C ASN A 46 2.68 -3.06 21.29
N LEU A 47 3.01 -3.00 19.99
CA LEU A 47 4.27 -2.46 19.50
C LEU A 47 4.50 -1.03 19.98
N ILE A 48 3.48 -0.18 19.93
CA ILE A 48 3.61 1.24 20.33
C ILE A 48 3.61 1.39 21.87
N LEU A 49 2.65 0.78 22.57
CA LEU A 49 2.44 1.03 24.00
C LEU A 49 3.44 0.30 24.89
N GLN A 50 3.73 -0.98 24.60
CA GLN A 50 4.63 -1.79 25.40
C GLN A 50 6.06 -1.71 24.90
N HIS A 51 6.27 -1.85 23.58
CA HIS A 51 7.61 -1.88 23.00
C HIS A 51 8.14 -0.51 22.57
N ARG A 52 7.35 0.56 22.73
CA ARG A 52 7.74 1.95 22.41
C ARG A 52 8.24 2.13 20.97
N VAL A 53 7.73 1.32 20.04
CA VAL A 53 8.02 1.45 18.61
C VAL A 53 7.43 2.76 18.12
N ASP A 54 8.24 3.57 17.43
CA ASP A 54 7.77 4.78 16.76
C ASP A 54 6.68 4.40 15.73
N PRO A 55 5.48 5.01 15.79
CA PRO A 55 4.41 4.73 14.84
C PRO A 55 4.84 4.91 13.36
N GLU A 56 5.80 5.78 13.05
CA GLU A 56 6.31 5.91 11.67
C GLU A 56 7.05 4.68 11.14
N ASN A 57 7.50 3.80 12.05
CA ASN A 57 8.26 2.59 11.71
C ASN A 57 7.39 1.34 11.56
N ILE A 58 6.06 1.51 11.61
CA ILE A 58 5.08 0.43 11.46
C ILE A 58 4.33 0.62 10.13
N LEU A 59 4.47 -0.36 9.25
CA LEU A 59 3.74 -0.49 7.99
C LEU A 59 2.65 -1.56 8.14
N ALA A 60 1.39 -1.21 7.89
CA ALA A 60 0.28 -2.15 7.84
C ALA A 60 -0.48 -2.04 6.51
N VAL A 61 -0.50 -3.14 5.76
CA VAL A 61 -1.05 -3.20 4.41
C VAL A 61 -2.37 -3.97 4.42
N THR A 62 -3.38 -3.44 3.73
CA THR A 62 -4.69 -4.09 3.53
C THR A 62 -5.10 -4.04 2.04
N PHE A 63 -6.12 -4.80 1.64
CA PHE A 63 -6.58 -4.78 0.24
C PHE A 63 -7.57 -3.65 -0.08
N THR A 64 -8.31 -3.16 0.94
CA THR A 64 -9.31 -2.10 0.72
C THR A 64 -9.05 -0.87 1.58
N ASN A 65 -9.43 0.30 1.06
CA ASN A 65 -9.38 1.56 1.81
C ASN A 65 -10.30 1.52 3.04
N LYS A 66 -11.40 0.76 2.95
CA LYS A 66 -12.33 0.55 4.07
C LYS A 66 -11.63 -0.19 5.22
N ALA A 67 -10.96 -1.31 4.93
CA ALA A 67 -10.20 -2.07 5.94
C ALA A 67 -9.11 -1.22 6.60
N ALA A 68 -8.35 -0.45 5.82
CA ALA A 68 -7.34 0.46 6.37
C ALA A 68 -7.95 1.51 7.31
N ARG A 69 -9.10 2.10 6.94
CA ARG A 69 -9.80 3.08 7.79
C ARG A 69 -10.31 2.45 9.07
N GLU A 70 -10.98 1.30 8.97
CA GLU A 70 -11.48 0.57 10.13
C GLU A 70 -10.35 0.14 11.08
N MET A 71 -9.18 -0.26 10.54
CA MET A 71 -8.00 -0.58 11.32
C MET A 71 -7.53 0.65 12.13
N LYS A 72 -7.41 1.82 11.49
CA LYS A 72 -7.04 3.08 12.16
C LYS A 72 -8.04 3.46 13.26
N GLU A 73 -9.34 3.37 12.97
CA GLU A 73 -10.40 3.68 13.94
C GLU A 73 -10.37 2.75 15.16
N ARG A 74 -10.08 1.45 14.96
CA ARG A 74 -9.94 0.49 16.06
C ARG A 74 -8.74 0.80 16.95
N ILE A 75 -7.59 1.14 16.34
CA ILE A 75 -6.39 1.55 17.09
C ILE A 75 -6.66 2.86 17.85
N GLU A 76 -7.31 3.84 17.22
CA GLU A 76 -7.68 5.11 17.86
C GLU A 76 -8.56 4.90 19.09
N LYS A 77 -9.61 4.06 18.97
CA LYS A 77 -10.50 3.71 20.10
C LYS A 77 -9.75 3.01 21.22
N LEU A 78 -8.87 2.07 20.88
CA LEU A 78 -8.06 1.37 21.87
C LEU A 78 -7.14 2.36 22.62
N PHE A 79 -6.50 3.27 21.91
CA PHE A 79 -5.64 4.29 22.53
C PHE A 79 -6.45 5.29 23.35
N ALA A 80 -7.67 5.60 22.95
CA ALA A 80 -8.56 6.45 23.74
C ALA A 80 -8.82 5.81 25.11
N GLN A 81 -9.18 4.53 25.14
CA GLN A 81 -9.40 3.79 26.38
C GLN A 81 -8.14 3.71 27.25
N GLN A 82 -6.98 3.44 26.65
CA GLN A 82 -5.73 3.23 27.39
C GLN A 82 -5.05 4.53 27.85
N LEU A 83 -5.18 5.62 27.10
CA LEU A 83 -4.39 6.84 27.32
C LEU A 83 -5.18 8.01 27.90
N SER A 84 -6.52 7.95 27.95
CA SER A 84 -7.34 9.05 28.46
C SER A 84 -6.93 9.50 29.86
N ALA A 85 -6.81 8.56 30.79
CA ALA A 85 -6.43 8.86 32.17
C ALA A 85 -5.05 9.54 32.26
N SER A 86 -4.11 9.16 31.40
CA SER A 86 -2.79 9.80 31.35
C SER A 86 -2.82 11.22 30.79
N PHE A 87 -3.80 11.55 29.94
CA PHE A 87 -3.91 12.86 29.31
C PHE A 87 -4.79 13.84 30.07
N THR A 88 -5.81 13.36 30.78
CA THR A 88 -6.86 14.19 31.39
C THR A 88 -7.03 13.93 32.90
N GLY A 89 -6.42 12.89 33.45
CA GLY A 89 -6.66 12.42 34.82
C GLY A 89 -7.96 11.62 34.99
N LYS A 90 -8.76 11.44 33.93
CA LYS A 90 -10.05 10.72 33.97
C LYS A 90 -10.06 9.56 32.96
N PRO A 91 -10.74 8.43 33.27
CA PRO A 91 -10.97 7.37 32.29
C PRO A 91 -11.85 7.88 31.14
N TRP A 92 -11.77 7.22 29.98
CA TRP A 92 -12.46 7.63 28.75
C TRP A 92 -13.97 7.79 28.96
N GLU A 93 -14.59 6.88 29.71
CA GLU A 93 -16.02 6.82 29.99
C GLU A 93 -16.52 7.98 30.84
N ALA A 94 -15.63 8.64 31.59
CA ALA A 94 -15.95 9.78 32.44
C ALA A 94 -15.75 11.14 31.75
N LEU A 95 -15.31 11.14 30.48
CA LEU A 95 -15.07 12.36 29.71
C LEU A 95 -16.35 12.84 29.04
N ASN A 96 -16.56 14.17 29.06
CA ASN A 96 -17.60 14.79 28.24
C ASN A 96 -17.21 14.83 26.74
N PRO A 97 -18.15 15.14 25.82
CA PRO A 97 -17.88 15.11 24.37
C PRO A 97 -16.72 16.01 23.90
N ASP A 98 -16.51 17.16 24.54
CA ASP A 98 -15.42 18.08 24.19
C ASP A 98 -14.05 17.53 24.65
N GLU A 99 -14.00 16.98 25.86
CA GLU A 99 -12.82 16.28 26.39
C GLU A 99 -12.46 15.07 25.51
N GLN A 100 -13.45 14.26 25.13
CA GLN A 100 -13.26 13.12 24.22
C GLN A 100 -12.70 13.56 22.86
N THR A 101 -13.24 14.65 22.29
CA THR A 101 -12.77 15.20 21.01
C THR A 101 -11.32 15.66 21.09
N ARG A 102 -10.93 16.33 22.19
CA ARG A 102 -9.54 16.76 22.43
C ARG A 102 -8.59 15.56 22.56
N VAL A 103 -8.98 14.54 23.32
CA VAL A 103 -8.21 13.30 23.49
C VAL A 103 -8.01 12.59 22.15
N ARG A 104 -9.09 12.41 21.37
CA ARG A 104 -9.03 11.81 20.03
C ARG A 104 -8.11 12.59 19.09
N SER A 105 -8.24 13.92 19.05
CA SER A 105 -7.37 14.78 18.23
C SER A 105 -5.89 14.61 18.60
N ARG A 106 -5.58 14.54 19.90
CA ARG A 106 -4.21 14.28 20.39
C ARG A 106 -3.72 12.90 19.97
N ILE A 107 -4.53 11.85 20.14
CA ILE A 107 -4.21 10.47 19.74
C ILE A 107 -3.96 10.39 18.24
N TYR A 108 -4.84 11.01 17.45
CA TYR A 108 -4.73 11.02 16.01
C TYR A 108 -3.41 11.63 15.56
N LYS A 109 -3.07 12.83 16.06
CA LYS A 109 -1.83 13.53 15.70
C LYS A 109 -0.58 12.78 16.15
N THR A 110 -0.61 12.18 17.33
CA THR A 110 0.56 11.54 17.95
C THR A 110 0.83 10.14 17.40
N TYR A 111 -0.22 9.36 17.14
CA TYR A 111 -0.09 7.94 16.85
C TYR A 111 -0.72 7.50 15.53
N ILE A 112 -1.90 8.00 15.18
CA ILE A 112 -2.63 7.48 13.99
C ILE A 112 -2.13 8.11 12.69
N LYS A 113 -1.82 9.40 12.70
CA LYS A 113 -1.33 10.14 11.54
C LYS A 113 0.06 9.67 11.07
N PRO A 114 1.04 9.40 11.97
CA PRO A 114 2.36 8.94 11.54
C PRO A 114 2.38 7.47 11.07
N LEU A 115 1.43 6.64 11.52
CA LEU A 115 1.30 5.25 11.08
C LEU A 115 1.14 5.11 9.56
N TRP A 116 1.88 4.15 8.99
CA TRP A 116 1.74 3.77 7.59
C TRP A 116 0.70 2.64 7.45
N VAL A 117 -0.59 3.00 7.53
CA VAL A 117 -1.70 2.06 7.25
C VAL A 117 -2.46 2.48 6.01
N GLY A 118 -2.60 1.55 5.05
CA GLY A 118 -3.25 1.79 3.76
C GLY A 118 -3.27 0.56 2.87
N THR A 119 -3.75 0.73 1.64
CA THR A 119 -3.61 -0.31 0.60
C THR A 119 -2.22 -0.32 0.00
N PHE A 120 -1.83 -1.42 -0.67
CA PHE A 120 -0.59 -1.50 -1.45
C PHE A 120 -0.43 -0.26 -2.34
N HIS A 121 -1.43 0.04 -3.17
CA HIS A 121 -1.42 1.18 -4.07
C HIS A 121 -1.26 2.52 -3.35
N ALA A 122 -2.02 2.75 -2.26
CA ALA A 122 -1.94 4.02 -1.53
C ALA A 122 -0.57 4.22 -0.85
N LEU A 123 -0.01 3.15 -0.28
CA LEU A 123 1.28 3.18 0.40
C LEU A 123 2.43 3.32 -0.60
N CYS A 124 2.38 2.59 -1.71
CA CYS A 124 3.38 2.70 -2.78
C CYS A 124 3.30 4.04 -3.51
N ALA A 125 2.11 4.56 -3.79
CA ALA A 125 1.97 5.94 -4.28
C ALA A 125 2.62 6.93 -3.32
N LYS A 126 2.40 6.78 -2.01
CA LYS A 126 3.03 7.61 -0.98
C LYS A 126 4.55 7.49 -0.99
N ILE A 127 5.12 6.30 -1.17
CA ILE A 127 6.57 6.07 -1.33
C ILE A 127 7.10 6.81 -2.57
N LEU A 128 6.42 6.67 -3.73
CA LEU A 128 6.82 7.31 -4.98
C LEU A 128 6.82 8.84 -4.87
N ARG A 129 5.94 9.44 -4.07
CA ARG A 129 5.96 10.88 -3.82
C ARG A 129 7.27 11.38 -3.20
N PHE A 130 8.09 10.52 -2.59
CA PHE A 130 9.39 10.93 -2.06
C PHE A 130 10.50 10.90 -3.10
N ASP A 131 10.55 9.87 -3.96
CA ASP A 131 11.78 9.59 -4.73
C ASP A 131 11.55 9.11 -6.17
N ILE A 132 10.34 9.23 -6.73
CA ILE A 132 10.08 8.81 -8.12
C ILE A 132 10.95 9.54 -9.15
N ASN A 133 11.42 10.75 -8.85
CA ASN A 133 12.36 11.49 -9.70
C ASN A 133 13.74 10.83 -9.85
N LYS A 134 14.03 9.81 -9.03
CA LYS A 134 15.23 8.98 -9.13
C LYS A 134 15.02 7.69 -9.91
N TYR A 135 13.78 7.38 -10.28
CA TYR A 135 13.45 6.26 -11.15
C TYR A 135 13.64 6.64 -12.62
N LYS A 136 14.20 5.72 -13.40
CA LYS A 136 14.21 5.77 -14.86
C LYS A 136 13.84 4.41 -15.42
N ASP A 137 12.99 4.37 -16.43
CA ASP A 137 12.68 3.11 -17.08
C ASP A 137 13.67 2.76 -18.21
N GLU A 138 13.38 1.67 -18.94
CA GLU A 138 14.21 1.17 -20.04
C GLU A 138 14.48 2.18 -21.17
N LYS A 139 13.63 3.20 -21.33
CA LYS A 139 13.81 4.29 -22.31
C LYS A 139 14.42 5.54 -21.70
N GLY A 140 14.78 5.49 -20.41
CA GLY A 140 15.26 6.65 -19.67
C GLY A 140 14.16 7.68 -19.37
N ARG A 141 12.87 7.32 -19.47
CA ARG A 141 11.76 8.21 -19.09
C ARG A 141 11.82 8.46 -17.59
N SER A 142 11.39 9.65 -17.18
CA SER A 142 11.43 10.10 -15.79
C SER A 142 10.14 10.81 -15.40
N TRP A 143 9.78 10.71 -14.12
CA TRP A 143 8.60 11.35 -13.54
C TRP A 143 9.02 12.32 -12.45
N ASN A 144 8.14 13.24 -12.10
CA ASN A 144 8.32 14.06 -10.89
C ASN A 144 7.34 13.62 -9.79
N GLN A 145 7.57 14.11 -8.58
CA GLN A 145 6.80 13.74 -7.39
C GLN A 145 5.33 14.14 -7.45
N ASN A 146 4.92 15.03 -8.35
CA ASN A 146 3.55 15.51 -8.51
C ASN A 146 2.79 14.77 -9.64
N PHE A 147 3.10 13.50 -9.86
CA PHE A 147 2.43 12.68 -10.87
C PHE A 147 0.91 12.56 -10.67
N SER A 148 0.18 12.44 -11.78
CA SER A 148 -1.25 12.09 -11.79
C SER A 148 -1.42 10.57 -11.75
N ILE A 149 -2.52 10.09 -11.18
CA ILE A 149 -2.88 8.67 -11.20
C ILE A 149 -4.04 8.50 -12.17
N PHE A 150 -3.80 7.78 -13.26
CA PHE A 150 -4.84 7.45 -14.24
C PHE A 150 -5.69 6.31 -13.71
N ASP A 151 -7.01 6.46 -13.80
CA ASP A 151 -7.93 5.37 -13.52
C ASP A 151 -8.09 4.42 -14.73
N GLU A 152 -8.93 3.40 -14.60
CA GLU A 152 -9.15 2.43 -15.68
C GLU A 152 -9.78 3.08 -16.92
N SER A 153 -10.64 4.09 -16.76
CA SER A 153 -11.27 4.80 -17.87
C SER A 153 -10.24 5.64 -18.64
N ASP A 154 -9.39 6.35 -17.92
CA ASP A 154 -8.28 7.12 -18.49
C ASP A 154 -7.33 6.21 -19.27
N ALA A 155 -6.92 5.10 -18.65
CA ALA A 155 -6.02 4.12 -19.24
C ALA A 155 -6.61 3.49 -20.52
N GLN A 156 -7.87 3.06 -20.49
CA GLN A 156 -8.57 2.49 -21.64
C GLN A 156 -8.71 3.50 -22.78
N SER A 157 -9.01 4.76 -22.45
CA SER A 157 -9.13 5.84 -23.44
C SER A 157 -7.80 6.10 -24.13
N LEU A 158 -6.70 6.14 -23.38
CA LEU A 158 -5.36 6.33 -23.93
C LEU A 158 -4.92 5.16 -24.81
N VAL A 159 -5.14 3.92 -24.38
CA VAL A 159 -4.85 2.73 -25.21
C VAL A 159 -5.68 2.73 -26.48
N LYS A 160 -6.97 3.07 -26.40
CA LYS A 160 -7.85 3.19 -27.57
C LYS A 160 -7.31 4.23 -28.56
N GLN A 161 -6.86 5.38 -28.08
CA GLN A 161 -6.26 6.42 -28.91
C GLN A 161 -5.02 5.91 -29.66
N ILE A 162 -4.12 5.22 -28.95
CA ILE A 162 -2.89 4.66 -29.54
C ILE A 162 -3.23 3.63 -30.62
N VAL A 163 -4.11 2.68 -30.31
CA VAL A 163 -4.52 1.61 -31.23
C VAL A 163 -5.16 2.18 -32.49
N THR A 164 -6.13 3.07 -32.34
CA THR A 164 -7.00 3.50 -33.46
C THR A 164 -6.45 4.69 -34.23
N GLN A 165 -5.78 5.64 -33.57
CA GLN A 165 -5.37 6.90 -34.18
C GLN A 165 -3.87 6.92 -34.52
N GLN A 166 -3.01 6.40 -33.64
CA GLN A 166 -1.57 6.46 -33.87
C GLN A 166 -1.04 5.31 -34.71
N LEU A 167 -1.46 4.08 -34.39
CA LEU A 167 -1.02 2.88 -35.10
C LEU A 167 -2.00 2.43 -36.19
N ASN A 168 -3.20 3.02 -36.23
CA ASN A 168 -4.26 2.71 -37.19
C ASN A 168 -4.51 1.19 -37.31
N LEU A 169 -4.55 0.49 -36.17
CA LEU A 169 -4.75 -0.95 -36.09
C LEU A 169 -6.24 -1.30 -36.22
N ASP A 170 -6.51 -2.46 -36.80
CA ASP A 170 -7.84 -3.04 -36.88
C ASP A 170 -8.38 -3.34 -35.46
N ASP A 171 -9.41 -2.61 -35.02
CA ASP A 171 -10.03 -2.73 -33.68
C ASP A 171 -10.70 -4.10 -33.44
N LYS A 172 -11.04 -4.86 -34.49
CA LYS A 172 -11.52 -6.25 -34.33
C LYS A 172 -10.38 -7.18 -33.94
N LYS A 173 -9.18 -6.94 -34.49
CA LYS A 173 -7.98 -7.75 -34.19
C LYS A 173 -7.31 -7.28 -32.91
N PHE A 174 -7.22 -5.97 -32.68
CA PHE A 174 -6.52 -5.35 -31.57
C PHE A 174 -7.48 -4.51 -30.72
N ASN A 175 -8.53 -5.13 -30.21
CA ASN A 175 -9.48 -4.44 -29.35
C ASN A 175 -8.77 -3.82 -28.13
N HIS A 176 -8.93 -2.51 -27.93
CA HIS A 176 -8.26 -1.73 -26.89
C HIS A 176 -8.39 -2.32 -25.47
N LYS A 177 -9.56 -2.88 -25.11
CA LYS A 177 -9.74 -3.52 -23.80
C LYS A 177 -8.86 -4.75 -23.63
N SER A 178 -8.82 -5.61 -24.66
CA SER A 178 -7.97 -6.80 -24.66
C SER A 178 -6.48 -6.46 -24.64
N VAL A 179 -6.09 -5.38 -25.33
CA VAL A 179 -4.71 -4.89 -25.34
C VAL A 179 -4.33 -4.30 -23.98
N ARG A 180 -5.20 -3.47 -23.37
CA ARG A 180 -4.98 -2.94 -22.02
C ARG A 180 -4.88 -4.04 -20.98
N TYR A 181 -5.70 -5.09 -21.08
CA TYR A 181 -5.62 -6.26 -20.22
C TYR A 181 -4.28 -7.00 -20.37
N ALA A 182 -3.79 -7.20 -21.60
CA ALA A 182 -2.48 -7.81 -21.83
C ALA A 182 -1.34 -6.96 -21.23
N ILE A 183 -1.43 -5.63 -21.34
CA ILE A 183 -0.49 -4.69 -20.71
C ILE A 183 -0.55 -4.79 -19.18
N SER A 184 -1.75 -4.86 -18.59
CA SER A 184 -1.90 -5.03 -17.13
C SER A 184 -1.24 -6.32 -16.66
N ASN A 185 -1.49 -7.42 -17.35
CA ASN A 185 -0.89 -8.70 -17.02
C ASN A 185 0.64 -8.67 -17.14
N ALA A 186 1.18 -8.01 -18.17
CA ALA A 186 2.62 -7.82 -18.32
C ALA A 186 3.23 -7.04 -17.15
N LYS A 187 2.60 -5.91 -16.76
CA LYS A 187 3.03 -5.10 -15.61
C LYS A 187 2.97 -5.88 -14.30
N ASN A 188 1.90 -6.65 -14.08
CA ASN A 188 1.75 -7.48 -12.89
C ASN A 188 2.85 -8.55 -12.78
N GLN A 189 3.35 -9.06 -13.92
CA GLN A 189 4.49 -9.97 -14.03
C GLN A 189 5.86 -9.26 -13.96
N GLY A 190 5.89 -7.95 -13.80
CA GLY A 190 7.12 -7.17 -13.78
C GLY A 190 7.78 -6.92 -15.13
N LEU A 191 7.10 -7.24 -16.24
CA LEU A 191 7.70 -7.18 -17.57
C LEU A 191 7.66 -5.76 -18.15
N SER A 192 8.81 -5.30 -18.63
CA SER A 192 8.91 -4.10 -19.47
C SER A 192 8.32 -4.34 -20.87
N PRO A 193 8.06 -3.27 -21.66
CA PRO A 193 7.68 -3.43 -23.07
C PRO A 193 8.65 -4.31 -23.88
N GLN A 194 9.96 -4.14 -23.71
CA GLN A 194 10.96 -4.96 -24.41
C GLN A 194 10.97 -6.42 -23.93
N GLU A 195 10.84 -6.66 -22.63
CA GLU A 195 10.78 -8.01 -22.06
C GLU A 195 9.49 -8.73 -22.49
N PHE A 196 8.37 -8.02 -22.51
CA PHE A 196 7.10 -8.52 -23.02
C PHE A 196 7.24 -8.92 -24.50
N GLU A 197 7.86 -8.08 -25.35
CA GLU A 197 8.12 -8.42 -26.75
C GLU A 197 8.92 -9.72 -26.90
N ARG A 198 10.00 -9.85 -26.11
CA ARG A 198 10.84 -11.07 -26.10
C ARG A 198 10.07 -12.31 -25.67
N SER A 199 9.17 -12.17 -24.70
CA SER A 199 8.32 -13.26 -24.21
C SER A 199 7.20 -13.65 -25.20
N GLN A 200 6.82 -12.75 -26.10
CA GLN A 200 5.74 -12.93 -27.07
C GLN A 200 6.20 -12.57 -28.50
N PRO A 201 7.08 -13.37 -29.12
CA PRO A 201 7.74 -13.02 -30.39
C PRO A 201 6.81 -13.07 -31.62
N ASN A 202 5.58 -13.56 -31.46
CA ASN A 202 4.61 -13.62 -32.55
C ASN A 202 4.16 -12.19 -32.97
N TYR A 203 3.56 -12.07 -34.17
CA TYR A 203 3.14 -10.77 -34.71
C TYR A 203 2.25 -9.99 -33.72
N ARG A 204 1.25 -10.66 -33.13
CA ARG A 204 0.32 -10.04 -32.18
C ARG A 204 1.06 -9.49 -30.94
N GLY A 205 1.98 -10.27 -30.38
CA GLY A 205 2.77 -9.91 -29.21
C GLY A 205 3.65 -8.70 -29.46
N ARG A 206 4.36 -8.67 -30.59
CA ARG A 206 5.16 -7.51 -31.00
C ARG A 206 4.31 -6.25 -31.19
N THR A 207 3.13 -6.36 -31.80
CA THR A 207 2.22 -5.22 -31.91
C THR A 207 1.72 -4.74 -30.54
N ILE A 208 1.40 -5.65 -29.61
CA ILE A 208 1.00 -5.28 -28.25
C ILE A 208 2.17 -4.62 -27.50
N ALA A 209 3.40 -5.13 -27.65
CA ALA A 209 4.60 -4.52 -27.08
C ALA A 209 4.82 -3.09 -27.59
N GLN A 210 4.58 -2.86 -28.89
CA GLN A 210 4.64 -1.51 -29.47
C GLN A 210 3.57 -0.59 -28.88
N VAL A 211 2.32 -1.05 -28.73
CA VAL A 211 1.26 -0.29 -28.05
C VAL A 211 1.65 0.00 -26.60
N TYR A 212 2.21 -1.00 -25.90
CA TYR A 212 2.64 -0.85 -24.51
C TYR A 212 3.75 0.19 -24.38
N SER A 213 4.75 0.15 -25.24
CA SER A 213 5.82 1.15 -25.27
C SER A 213 5.26 2.56 -25.46
N LEU A 214 4.38 2.76 -26.43
CA LEU A 214 3.75 4.07 -26.71
C LEU A 214 2.83 4.52 -25.57
N TYR A 215 2.16 3.58 -24.92
CA TYR A 215 1.33 3.85 -23.74
C TYR A 215 2.17 4.39 -22.59
N GLN A 216 3.32 3.76 -22.30
CA GLN A 216 4.26 4.28 -21.31
C GLN A 216 4.87 5.63 -21.73
N ASP A 217 5.11 5.87 -23.03
CA ASP A 217 5.58 7.17 -23.52
C ASP A 217 4.55 8.26 -23.17
N LYS A 218 3.27 8.00 -23.46
CA LYS A 218 2.17 8.92 -23.18
C LYS A 218 1.93 9.14 -21.68
N LEU A 219 2.05 8.09 -20.85
CA LEU A 219 1.98 8.25 -19.41
C LEU A 219 3.10 9.15 -18.89
N ALA A 220 4.34 8.93 -19.33
CA ALA A 220 5.48 9.75 -18.92
C ALA A 220 5.35 11.21 -19.37
N GLU A 221 4.90 11.46 -20.62
CA GLU A 221 4.64 12.82 -21.14
C GLU A 221 3.62 13.58 -20.27
N ASN A 222 2.62 12.89 -19.74
CA ASN A 222 1.59 13.48 -18.87
C ASN A 222 2.00 13.49 -17.39
N ASN A 223 3.25 13.09 -17.07
CA ASN A 223 3.71 12.86 -15.71
C ASN A 223 2.69 12.01 -14.93
N ALA A 224 2.24 10.91 -15.53
CA ALA A 224 1.18 10.06 -15.01
C ALA A 224 1.67 8.63 -14.78
N LEU A 225 1.00 7.96 -13.85
CA LEU A 225 1.11 6.52 -13.60
C LEU A 225 -0.28 5.92 -13.63
N ASP A 226 -0.42 4.68 -14.11
CA ASP A 226 -1.65 3.92 -13.91
C ASP A 226 -1.60 3.10 -12.61
N PHE A 227 -2.67 2.35 -12.34
CA PHE A 227 -2.79 1.57 -11.11
C PHE A 227 -1.74 0.45 -11.01
N ASP A 228 -1.40 -0.20 -12.12
CA ASP A 228 -0.38 -1.26 -12.16
C ASP A 228 1.02 -0.68 -11.88
N ASP A 229 1.30 0.51 -12.39
CA ASP A 229 2.57 1.23 -12.16
C ASP A 229 2.80 1.57 -10.68
N LEU A 230 1.73 1.78 -9.90
CA LEU A 230 1.85 2.06 -8.47
C LEU A 230 2.47 0.89 -7.70
N ILE A 231 2.50 -0.33 -8.26
CA ILE A 231 3.16 -1.48 -7.66
C ILE A 231 4.48 -1.79 -8.36
N LEU A 232 4.49 -1.73 -9.70
CA LEU A 232 5.68 -2.05 -10.49
C LEU A 232 6.83 -1.04 -10.28
N VAL A 233 6.54 0.26 -10.36
CA VAL A 233 7.55 1.31 -10.31
C VAL A 233 8.31 1.36 -8.98
N PRO A 234 7.68 1.22 -7.78
CA PRO A 234 8.42 1.14 -6.53
C PRO A 234 9.38 -0.05 -6.48
N VAL A 235 8.99 -1.22 -7.00
CA VAL A 235 9.86 -2.40 -7.06
C VAL A 235 11.08 -2.11 -7.92
N GLN A 236 10.87 -1.55 -9.11
CA GLN A 236 11.95 -1.19 -10.03
C GLN A 236 12.83 -0.06 -9.46
N LEU A 237 12.25 0.94 -8.81
CA LEU A 237 12.98 2.01 -8.12
C LEU A 237 13.91 1.43 -7.04
N PHE A 238 13.41 0.49 -6.24
CA PHE A 238 14.22 -0.16 -5.21
C PHE A 238 15.32 -1.05 -5.79
N GLN A 239 15.06 -1.73 -6.91
CA GLN A 239 16.07 -2.52 -7.63
C GLN A 239 17.15 -1.63 -8.26
N GLN A 240 16.79 -0.43 -8.73
CA GLN A 240 17.74 0.51 -9.36
C GLN A 240 18.53 1.33 -8.33
N ASN A 241 18.03 1.49 -7.09
CA ASN A 241 18.63 2.38 -6.11
C ASN A 241 18.65 1.77 -4.70
N GLU A 242 19.78 1.14 -4.38
CA GLU A 242 20.03 0.51 -3.08
C GLU A 242 19.93 1.48 -1.89
N GLN A 243 20.26 2.76 -2.08
CA GLN A 243 20.20 3.75 -0.99
C GLN A 243 18.76 4.04 -0.58
N ILE A 244 17.85 4.14 -1.56
CA ILE A 244 16.41 4.32 -1.32
C ILE A 244 15.84 3.06 -0.65
N LEU A 245 16.17 1.87 -1.16
CA LEU A 245 15.75 0.61 -0.54
C LEU A 245 16.24 0.54 0.92
N ALA A 246 17.51 0.84 1.19
CA ALA A 246 18.08 0.82 2.52
C ALA A 246 17.44 1.86 3.47
N TYR A 247 16.98 3.00 2.95
CA TYR A 247 16.21 3.96 3.73
C TYR A 247 14.87 3.35 4.18
N TRP A 248 14.06 2.83 3.26
CA TRP A 248 12.75 2.26 3.59
C TRP A 248 12.85 0.99 4.42
N HIS A 249 13.86 0.15 4.18
CA HIS A 249 14.15 -1.04 4.99
C HIS A 249 14.49 -0.69 6.43
N ARG A 250 15.22 0.43 6.67
CA ARG A 250 15.49 0.92 8.04
C ARG A 250 14.29 1.62 8.66
N LYS A 251 13.46 2.28 7.86
CA LYS A 251 12.25 2.96 8.35
C LYS A 251 11.22 1.94 8.82
N PHE A 252 10.88 0.94 8.00
CA PHE A 252 9.84 -0.03 8.34
C PHE A 252 10.36 -1.22 9.12
N CYS A 253 10.51 -1.06 10.43
CA CYS A 253 10.95 -2.12 11.35
C CYS A 253 9.89 -3.22 11.55
N HIS A 254 8.61 -2.88 11.42
CA HIS A 254 7.50 -3.83 11.53
C HIS A 254 6.57 -3.71 10.33
N ILE A 255 6.44 -4.79 9.58
CA ILE A 255 5.56 -4.89 8.42
C ILE A 255 4.46 -5.90 8.74
N LEU A 256 3.21 -5.47 8.58
CA LEU A 256 2.02 -6.27 8.78
C LEU A 256 1.23 -6.29 7.48
N VAL A 257 0.79 -7.47 7.05
CA VAL A 257 -0.02 -7.64 5.84
C VAL A 257 -1.29 -8.38 6.23
N ASP A 258 -2.44 -7.75 5.99
CA ASP A 258 -3.75 -8.38 6.13
C ASP A 258 -4.16 -9.07 4.82
N GLU A 259 -4.98 -10.11 4.92
CA GLU A 259 -5.47 -10.91 3.79
C GLU A 259 -4.35 -11.38 2.84
N TYR A 260 -3.25 -11.90 3.41
CA TYR A 260 -2.07 -12.31 2.65
C TYR A 260 -2.35 -13.35 1.54
N GLN A 261 -3.43 -14.12 1.64
CA GLN A 261 -3.84 -15.06 0.59
C GLN A 261 -4.22 -14.39 -0.73
N ASP A 262 -4.56 -13.10 -0.73
CA ASP A 262 -4.99 -12.36 -1.91
C ASP A 262 -3.82 -11.65 -2.63
N THR A 263 -2.56 -11.89 -2.21
CA THR A 263 -1.38 -11.25 -2.83
C THR A 263 -1.02 -11.88 -4.17
N ASN A 264 -0.75 -11.04 -5.16
CA ASN A 264 -0.21 -11.48 -6.46
C ASN A 264 1.26 -11.92 -6.31
N ARG A 265 1.69 -12.83 -7.18
CA ARG A 265 2.98 -13.52 -7.08
C ARG A 265 4.19 -12.69 -7.53
N THR A 266 3.97 -11.48 -8.07
CA THR A 266 4.71 -10.93 -9.22
C THR A 266 4.69 -11.93 -10.38
#